data_AF-D8G0Z4-F1
#
_entry.id   AF-D8G0Z4-F1
#
_cell.length_a   1.000
_cell.length_b   1.000
_cell.length_c   1.000
_cell.angle_alpha   90.00
_cell.angle_beta   90.00
_cell.angle_gamma   90.00
#
_symmetry.space_group_name_H-M   'P 1'
#
loop_
_entity.id
_entity.type
_entity.pdbx_description
1 polymer ?
#
loop_
_entity_poly.entity_id
_entity_poly.type
_entity_poly.pdbx_seq_one_letter_code
_entity_poly.pdbx_strand_id
1 'polypeptide(L)'
;MIQPKIPQPTISFIDQYCESYQKIFPEVRSYEAFKQIIMGILTPSKRKSLVTLSKIIGLKNSQSLHNFLTQSPWKSEELRTQRLKIIFNWLKEEALTLL
;
A
#
# COMPACT_ATOMS: atom_id res chain seq x y z
N MET A 1 15.74 -7.17 23.07
CA MET A 1 14.48 -6.95 22.33
C MET A 1 14.73 -5.83 21.33
N ILE A 2 14.59 -6.08 20.04
CA ILE A 2 14.79 -5.05 19.00
C ILE A 2 13.55 -4.17 19.01
N GLN A 3 13.70 -2.85 19.17
CA GLN A 3 12.57 -1.94 19.10
C GLN A 3 11.93 -2.03 17.70
N PRO A 4 10.59 -2.07 17.60
CA PRO A 4 9.92 -2.16 16.31
C PRO A 4 10.26 -0.92 15.49
N LYS A 5 10.82 -1.13 14.29
CA LYS A 5 11.17 -0.04 13.36
C LYS A 5 9.90 0.77 13.04
N ILE A 6 9.95 2.08 13.19
CA ILE A 6 8.85 2.96 12.78
C ILE A 6 8.90 3.08 11.24
N PRO A 7 7.77 2.91 10.54
CA PRO A 7 7.74 3.06 9.08
C PRO A 7 8.07 4.49 8.68
N GLN A 8 8.85 4.64 7.61
CA GLN A 8 9.14 5.95 7.05
C GLN A 8 7.84 6.68 6.63
N PRO A 9 7.69 7.97 6.95
CA PRO A 9 6.54 8.76 6.53
C PRO A 9 6.55 8.97 5.01
N THR A 10 5.38 9.25 4.45
CA THR A 10 5.24 9.73 3.08
C THR A 10 4.46 11.04 3.08
N ILE A 11 3.67 11.34 2.05
CA ILE A 11 2.73 12.46 2.09
C ILE A 11 1.53 12.10 2.99
N SER A 12 1.05 13.06 3.78
CA SER A 12 0.08 12.84 4.87
C SER A 12 -1.18 12.07 4.45
N PHE A 13 -1.76 12.41 3.30
CA PHE A 13 -2.94 11.71 2.78
C PHE A 13 -2.69 10.22 2.49
N ILE A 14 -1.50 9.87 1.98
CA ILE A 14 -1.14 8.46 1.74
C ILE A 14 -0.97 7.75 3.08
N ASP A 15 -0.31 8.40 4.04
CA ASP A 15 -0.10 7.85 5.37
C ASP A 15 -1.45 7.57 6.08
N GLN A 16 -2.38 8.52 6.04
CA GLN A 16 -3.73 8.39 6.59
C GLN A 16 -4.53 7.26 5.92
N TYR A 17 -4.52 7.20 4.59
CA TYR A 17 -5.19 6.12 3.88
C TYR A 17 -4.61 4.74 4.24
N CYS A 18 -3.28 4.63 4.25
CA CYS A 18 -2.58 3.37 4.46
C CYS A 18 -2.62 2.88 5.91
N GLU A 19 -2.84 3.77 6.89
CA GLU A 19 -2.92 3.42 8.32
C GLU A 19 -3.91 2.28 8.57
N SER A 20 -5.07 2.34 7.90
CA SER A 20 -6.11 1.32 7.98
C SER A 20 -5.69 -0.08 7.50
N TYR A 21 -4.56 -0.20 6.78
CA TYR A 21 -4.03 -1.45 6.25
C TYR A 21 -2.79 -1.96 6.99
N GLN A 22 -2.22 -1.18 7.92
CA GLN A 22 -0.91 -1.49 8.54
C GLN A 22 -0.87 -2.89 9.16
N LYS A 23 -1.95 -3.32 9.81
CA LYS A 23 -2.04 -4.63 10.50
C LYS A 23 -1.93 -5.85 9.56
N ILE A 24 -2.11 -5.65 8.25
CA ILE A 24 -2.00 -6.71 7.25
C ILE A 24 -0.53 -7.06 6.99
N PHE A 25 0.37 -6.12 7.21
CA PHE A 25 1.78 -6.29 6.90
C PHE A 25 2.57 -6.66 8.16
N PRO A 26 3.08 -7.90 8.26
CA PRO A 26 3.86 -8.32 9.43
C PRO A 26 5.22 -7.60 9.50
N GLU A 27 5.73 -7.15 8.34
CA GLU A 27 7.00 -6.45 8.24
C GLU A 27 6.82 -4.97 7.92
N VAL A 28 7.58 -4.13 8.62
CA VAL A 28 7.61 -2.67 8.41
C VAL A 28 7.99 -2.33 6.98
N ARG A 29 8.91 -3.08 6.37
CA ARG A 29 9.35 -2.86 4.98
C ARG A 29 8.25 -3.14 3.97
N SER A 30 7.40 -4.14 4.23
CA SER A 30 6.23 -4.45 3.41
C SER A 30 5.20 -3.33 3.48
N TYR A 31 4.98 -2.79 4.68
CA TYR A 31 4.09 -1.64 4.84
C TYR A 31 4.65 -0.38 4.16
N GLU A 32 5.95 -0.10 4.28
CA GLU A 32 6.61 1.01 3.57
C GLU A 32 6.46 0.86 2.05
N ALA A 33 6.68 -0.35 1.51
CA ALA A 33 6.52 -0.62 0.08
C ALA A 33 5.05 -0.51 -0.39
N PHE A 34 4.08 -0.91 0.43
CA PHE A 34 2.66 -0.71 0.14
C PHE A 34 2.34 0.78 -0.04
N LYS A 35 2.73 1.63 0.92
CA LYS A 35 2.55 3.09 0.86
C LYS A 35 3.14 3.68 -0.42
N GLN A 36 4.35 3.24 -0.76
CA GLN A 36 5.06 3.64 -1.98
C GLN A 36 4.33 3.23 -3.27
N ILE A 37 3.76 2.02 -3.32
CA ILE A 37 2.94 1.57 -4.45
C ILE A 37 1.69 2.45 -4.61
N ILE A 38 0.96 2.71 -3.52
CA ILE A 38 -0.25 3.55 -3.57
C ILE A 38 0.10 4.96 -4.07
N MET A 39 1.16 5.57 -3.53
CA MET A 39 1.64 6.88 -4.00
C MET A 39 2.01 6.85 -5.49
N GLY A 40 2.74 5.83 -5.94
CA GLY A 40 3.10 5.66 -7.33
C GLY A 40 1.90 5.45 -8.26
N ILE A 41 0.88 4.70 -7.84
CA ILE A 41 -0.36 4.49 -8.60
C ILE A 41 -1.16 5.79 -8.73
N LEU A 42 -1.20 6.63 -7.69
CA LEU A 42 -1.93 7.90 -7.74
C LEU A 42 -1.19 8.99 -8.51
N THR A 43 0.14 8.91 -8.62
CA THR A 43 0.92 9.94 -9.32
C THR A 43 0.72 9.87 -10.85
N PRO A 44 0.29 10.94 -11.54
CA PRO A 44 0.06 10.90 -12.99
C PRO A 44 1.28 10.42 -13.79
N SER A 45 1.08 9.44 -14.68
CA SER A 45 2.15 8.91 -15.53
C SER A 45 1.60 8.17 -16.74
N LYS A 46 2.28 8.24 -17.89
CA LYS A 46 1.89 7.48 -19.10
C LYS A 46 1.92 5.95 -18.92
N ARG A 47 2.79 5.42 -18.05
CA ARG A 47 2.94 3.98 -17.80
C ARG A 47 3.21 3.72 -16.32
N LYS A 48 2.65 2.63 -15.78
CA LYS A 48 2.69 2.26 -14.35
C LYS A 48 3.56 1.03 -14.07
N SER A 49 4.70 0.88 -14.73
CA SER A 49 5.63 -0.22 -14.42
C SER A 49 6.37 0.05 -13.10
N LEU A 50 6.83 -1.00 -12.40
CA LEU A 50 7.55 -0.85 -11.13
C LEU A 50 8.80 0.03 -11.24
N VAL A 51 9.51 -0.03 -12.37
CA VAL A 51 10.67 0.82 -12.66
C VAL A 51 10.25 2.28 -12.84
N THR A 52 9.13 2.54 -13.52
CA THR A 52 8.61 3.91 -13.66
C THR A 52 8.15 4.44 -12.32
N LEU A 53 7.43 3.63 -11.54
CA LEU A 53 7.00 4.01 -10.20
C LEU A 53 8.22 4.35 -9.34
N SER A 54 9.22 3.47 -9.24
CA SER A 54 10.40 3.71 -8.40
C SER A 54 11.11 5.02 -8.72
N LYS A 55 11.19 5.41 -10.00
CA LYS A 55 11.74 6.70 -10.42
C LYS A 55 10.89 7.88 -9.94
N ILE A 56 9.56 7.78 -10.12
CA ILE A 56 8.62 8.83 -9.71
C ILE A 56 8.67 9.09 -8.21
N ILE A 57 8.74 8.04 -7.39
CA ILE A 57 8.75 8.15 -5.92
C ILE A 57 10.17 8.30 -5.33
N GLY A 58 11.20 8.45 -6.17
CA GLY A 58 12.58 8.70 -5.71
C GLY A 58 13.30 7.51 -5.09
N LEU A 59 12.87 6.27 -5.38
CA LEU A 59 13.59 5.08 -4.94
C LEU A 59 14.82 4.80 -5.81
N LYS A 60 15.87 4.27 -5.18
CA LYS A 60 17.11 3.86 -5.86
C LYS A 60 16.87 2.81 -6.95
N ASN A 61 15.96 1.87 -6.72
CA ASN A 61 15.56 0.82 -7.65
C ASN A 61 14.15 0.31 -7.34
N SER A 62 13.64 -0.60 -8.17
CA SER A 62 12.31 -1.20 -8.02
C SER A 62 12.27 -2.46 -7.15
N GLN A 63 13.38 -2.84 -6.48
CA GLN A 63 13.47 -4.13 -5.80
C GLN A 63 12.50 -4.22 -4.63
N SER A 64 12.34 -3.16 -3.84
CA SER A 64 11.38 -3.14 -2.73
C SER A 64 9.95 -3.35 -3.22
N LEU A 65 9.57 -2.69 -4.32
CA LEU A 65 8.25 -2.82 -4.92
C LEU A 65 8.03 -4.22 -5.52
N HIS A 66 9.05 -4.78 -6.16
CA HIS A 66 8.99 -6.14 -6.68
C HIS A 66 8.83 -7.17 -5.57
N ASN A 67 9.69 -7.13 -4.55
CA ASN A 67 9.62 -8.02 -3.40
C ASN A 67 8.28 -7.92 -2.67
N PHE A 68 7.73 -6.70 -2.57
CA PHE A 68 6.39 -6.51 -2.03
C PHE A 68 5.34 -7.33 -2.79
N LEU A 69 5.38 -7.36 -4.12
CA LEU A 69 4.38 -8.07 -4.92
C LEU A 69 4.62 -9.59 -5.01
N THR A 70 5.86 -10.06 -4.83
CA THR A 70 6.22 -11.46 -5.13
C THR A 70 6.63 -12.30 -3.92
N GLN A 71 7.23 -11.68 -2.89
CA GLN A 71 7.88 -12.41 -1.78
C GLN A 71 7.32 -12.03 -0.41
N SER A 72 6.72 -10.86 -0.29
CA SER A 72 6.26 -10.33 0.99
C SER A 72 5.07 -11.15 1.53
N PRO A 73 5.07 -11.54 2.81
CA PRO A 73 4.12 -12.51 3.38
C PRO A 73 2.77 -11.88 3.77
N TRP A 74 2.17 -11.08 2.89
CA TRP A 74 0.80 -10.55 3.04
C TRP A 74 -0.15 -11.29 2.09
N LYS A 75 -1.44 -11.30 2.44
CA LYS A 75 -2.47 -11.95 1.63
C LYS A 75 -3.33 -10.93 0.89
N SER A 76 -3.54 -11.18 -0.40
CA SER A 76 -4.33 -10.30 -1.26
C SER A 76 -5.80 -10.20 -0.81
N GLU A 77 -6.31 -11.29 -0.25
CA GLU A 77 -7.65 -11.46 0.28
C GLU A 77 -7.87 -10.58 1.51
N GLU A 78 -6.88 -10.49 2.41
CA GLU A 78 -6.94 -9.62 3.60
C GLU A 78 -6.96 -8.14 3.18
N LEU A 79 -6.12 -7.77 2.21
CA LEU A 79 -6.10 -6.42 1.64
C LEU A 79 -7.41 -6.06 0.94
N ARG A 80 -7.97 -6.98 0.15
CA ARG A 80 -9.27 -6.80 -0.51
C ARG A 80 -10.39 -6.64 0.51
N THR A 81 -10.43 -7.51 1.51
CA THR A 81 -11.45 -7.49 2.58
C THR A 81 -11.43 -6.16 3.34
N GLN A 82 -10.23 -5.71 3.74
CA GLN A 82 -10.07 -4.44 4.43
C GLN A 82 -10.49 -3.25 3.54
N ARG A 83 -10.11 -3.26 2.26
CA ARG A 83 -10.53 -2.23 1.30
C ARG A 83 -12.05 -2.16 1.17
N LEU A 84 -12.72 -3.31 1.02
CA LEU A 84 -14.19 -3.37 0.92
C LEU A 84 -14.86 -2.87 2.20
N LYS A 85 -14.33 -3.25 3.38
CA LYS A 85 -14.82 -2.75 4.67
C LYS A 85 -14.74 -1.22 4.77
N ILE A 86 -13.63 -0.62 4.34
CA ILE A 86 -13.45 0.84 4.34
C ILE A 86 -14.48 1.50 3.40
N ILE A 87 -14.64 0.98 2.17
CA ILE A 87 -15.59 1.52 1.20
C ILE A 87 -17.03 1.39 1.73
N PHE A 88 -17.39 0.24 2.30
CA PHE A 88 -18.72 0.02 2.87
C PHE A 88 -19.03 1.01 4.01
N ASN A 89 -18.07 1.24 4.90
CA ASN A 89 -18.20 2.24 5.96
C ASN A 89 -18.37 3.66 5.39
N TRP A 90 -17.65 4.00 4.31
CA TRP A 90 -17.77 5.31 3.64
C TRP A 90 -19.13 5.51 2.98
N LEU A 91 -19.71 4.43 2.43
CA LEU A 91 -21.04 4.43 1.81
C LEU A 91 -22.19 4.38 2.83
N LYS A 92 -21.92 4.48 4.14
CA LYS A 92 -22.92 4.43 5.21
C LYS A 92 -23.82 3.20 5.14
N GLU A 93 -23.25 2.04 4.82
CA GLU A 93 -23.97 0.77 4.72
C GLU A 93 -24.97 0.65 3.55
N GLU A 94 -24.93 1.56 2.57
CA GLU A 94 -25.62 1.33 1.29
C GLU A 94 -25.00 0.13 0.56
N ALA A 95 -25.85 -0.75 0.02
CA ALA A 95 -25.43 -2.05 -0.48
C ALA A 95 -24.44 -1.93 -1.66
N LEU A 96 -23.23 -2.48 -1.48
CA LEU A 96 -22.25 -2.68 -2.55
C LEU A 96 -22.57 -3.97 -3.30
N THR A 97 -23.25 -3.86 -4.44
CA THR A 97 -23.35 -4.97 -5.39
C THR A 97 -22.01 -5.10 -6.11
N LEU A 98 -21.19 -6.07 -5.71
CA LEU A 98 -19.97 -6.43 -6.44
C LEU A 98 -20.38 -7.29 -7.65
N LEU A 99 -20.32 -6.71 -8.85
CA LEU A 99 -20.46 -7.42 -10.12
C LEU A 99 -19.24 -8.30 -10.42
#